data_AF-A0A3Q3NKB9-F1
#
_entry.id   AF-A0A3Q3NKB9-F1
#
_cell.length_a   1.000
_cell.length_b   1.000
_cell.length_c   1.000
_cell.angle_alpha   90.00
_cell.angle_beta   90.00
_cell.angle_gamma   90.00
#
_symmetry.space_group_name_H-M   'P 1'
#
loop_
_entity.id
_entity.type
_entity.pdbx_description
1 polymer ?
#
loop_
_entity_poly.entity_id
_entity_poly.type
_entity_poly.pdbx_seq_one_letter_code
_entity_poly.pdbx_strand_id
1 'polypeptide(L)'
;MARLADYFLVVTYDLDKRVEGEGQGRILQRFPEKDWEDSPFPQGIELFCQPSGWQLVPERQPASFFVAVLTDINSDRNYCACFTFWEGLDRLQLQKAEASEVDEVDEEPAVVQSAQVFAPKSLVLVSRLDYTEVFRNCLGLIYTVHVDSLSVPLETVVGNLLTCIIPIAGGSQPGQEEREESLRTITLGAGDRQVIQTPIDDSLPVSGTSVAQLFRQLGIINVLCLFCAALTEHKILFLSSSYQRLTDACRGLLSIMFPLKYSFTYVPILPGKLLEVLSTPTPFIIGVNSFFRSETQELVSCCYCNTTDVTILLCVCVKQRAVIVQRF
;
A
#
# COMPACT_ATOMS: atom_id res chain seq x y z
N MET A 1 7.35 -22.10 8.52
CA MET A 1 6.70 -21.99 7.20
C MET A 1 5.68 -20.87 7.27
N ALA A 2 5.61 -20.00 6.27
CA ALA A 2 4.71 -18.84 6.24
C ALA A 2 3.74 -18.96 5.05
N ARG A 3 2.51 -18.46 5.20
CA ARG A 3 1.59 -18.31 4.08
C ARG A 3 2.07 -17.19 3.16
N LEU A 4 1.95 -17.37 1.85
CA LEU A 4 2.28 -16.33 0.88
C LEU A 4 1.38 -15.11 1.05
N ALA A 5 0.08 -15.34 1.26
CA ALA A 5 -0.91 -14.34 1.61
C ALA A 5 -1.83 -14.89 2.70
N ASP A 6 -2.13 -14.06 3.69
CA ASP A 6 -3.05 -14.39 4.79
C ASP A 6 -4.51 -14.15 4.37
N TYR A 7 -4.78 -13.10 3.59
CA TYR A 7 -6.12 -12.77 3.09
C TYR A 7 -6.12 -12.27 1.64
N PHE A 8 -7.21 -12.55 0.93
CA PHE A 8 -7.58 -11.91 -0.34
C PHE A 8 -8.93 -11.21 -0.18
N LEU A 9 -9.04 -9.98 -0.69
CA LEU A 9 -10.27 -9.19 -0.62
C LEU A 9 -10.66 -8.62 -1.98
N VAL A 10 -11.97 -8.43 -2.13
CA VAL A 10 -12.56 -7.56 -3.13
C VAL A 10 -13.21 -6.40 -2.39
N VAL A 11 -12.72 -5.18 -2.60
CA VAL A 11 -13.22 -3.96 -1.97
C VAL A 11 -13.81 -3.05 -3.04
N THR A 12 -15.00 -2.51 -2.82
CA THR A 12 -15.73 -1.70 -3.79
C THR A 12 -16.17 -0.36 -3.19
N TYR A 13 -16.47 0.61 -4.04
CA TYR A 13 -17.19 1.80 -3.62
C TYR A 13 -18.54 1.43 -3.00
N ASP A 14 -18.84 1.95 -1.82
CA ASP A 14 -20.13 1.78 -1.15
C ASP A 14 -21.11 2.86 -1.65
N LEU A 15 -22.09 2.44 -2.47
CA LEU A 15 -23.11 3.34 -3.01
C LEU A 15 -24.12 3.78 -1.95
N ASP A 16 -24.28 2.99 -0.88
CA ASP A 16 -25.30 3.21 0.14
C ASP A 16 -24.80 4.10 1.29
N LYS A 17 -23.47 4.32 1.38
CA LYS A 17 -22.83 5.07 2.46
C LYS A 17 -21.98 6.21 1.93
N ARG A 18 -22.61 7.39 1.83
CA ARG A 18 -21.91 8.68 1.71
C ARG A 18 -22.02 9.41 3.04
N VAL A 19 -20.88 9.76 3.62
CA VAL A 19 -20.84 10.62 4.81
C VAL A 19 -20.26 11.94 4.37
N GLU A 20 -21.04 13.02 4.51
CA GLU A 20 -20.60 14.39 4.22
C GLU A 20 -20.07 14.61 2.78
N GLY A 21 -20.58 13.83 1.81
CA GLY A 21 -20.14 13.91 0.40
C GLY A 21 -18.88 13.10 0.08
N GLU A 22 -18.24 12.47 1.06
CA GLU A 22 -17.12 11.56 0.83
C GLU A 22 -17.60 10.11 0.69
N GLY A 23 -17.15 9.42 -0.36
CA GLY A 23 -17.40 8.00 -0.54
C GLY A 23 -16.68 7.14 0.49
N GLN A 24 -17.15 5.92 0.65
CA GLN A 24 -16.52 4.90 1.49
C GLN A 24 -16.27 3.63 0.70
N GLY A 25 -15.31 2.84 1.16
CA GLY A 25 -15.07 1.50 0.67
C GLY A 25 -15.87 0.50 1.48
N ARG A 26 -16.28 -0.58 0.83
CA ARG A 26 -16.92 -1.74 1.44
C ARG A 26 -16.22 -3.00 0.98
N ILE A 27 -15.87 -3.87 1.92
CA ILE A 27 -15.44 -5.23 1.60
C ILE A 27 -16.64 -5.99 1.03
N LEU A 28 -16.58 -6.31 -0.26
CA LEU A 28 -17.59 -7.12 -0.94
C LEU A 28 -17.39 -8.60 -0.63
N GLN A 29 -16.13 -9.04 -0.68
CA GLN A 29 -15.74 -10.42 -0.40
C GLN A 29 -14.40 -10.47 0.32
N ARG A 30 -14.22 -11.47 1.18
CA ARG A 30 -12.99 -11.73 1.91
C ARG A 30 -12.75 -13.23 2.01
N PHE A 31 -11.51 -13.64 1.74
CA PHE A 31 -11.08 -15.02 1.84
C PHE A 31 -9.78 -15.11 2.64
N PRO A 32 -9.68 -15.98 3.66
CA PRO A 32 -10.79 -16.72 4.28
C PRO A 32 -11.79 -15.79 5.00
N GLU A 33 -13.03 -16.26 5.15
CA GLU A 33 -14.08 -15.55 5.89
C GLU A 33 -13.81 -15.52 7.41
N LYS A 34 -13.13 -16.56 7.92
CA LYS A 34 -12.70 -16.64 9.32
C LYS A 34 -11.29 -16.12 9.48
N ASP A 35 -11.04 -15.44 10.58
CA ASP A 35 -9.71 -14.94 10.94
C ASP A 35 -8.76 -16.10 11.26
N TRP A 36 -7.48 -15.92 10.92
CA TRP A 36 -6.42 -16.80 11.39
C TRP A 36 -6.09 -16.49 12.85
N GLU A 37 -5.85 -17.53 13.66
CA GLU A 37 -5.44 -17.36 15.06
C GLU A 37 -4.10 -16.62 15.18
N ASP A 38 -3.17 -16.86 14.25
CA ASP A 38 -1.82 -16.29 14.24
C ASP A 38 -1.69 -14.98 13.43
N SER A 39 -2.77 -14.56 12.75
CA SER A 39 -2.79 -13.35 11.92
C SER A 39 -4.23 -12.85 11.79
N PRO A 40 -4.76 -12.15 12.83
CA PRO A 40 -6.13 -11.65 12.81
C PRO A 40 -6.32 -10.63 11.68
N PHE A 41 -7.56 -10.46 11.23
CA PHE A 41 -7.83 -9.60 10.09
C PHE A 41 -7.60 -8.11 10.42
N PRO A 42 -6.81 -7.38 9.60
CA PRO A 42 -6.57 -5.96 9.86
C PRO A 42 -7.82 -5.11 9.59
N GLN A 43 -8.22 -4.33 10.60
CA GLN A 43 -9.37 -3.43 10.51
C GLN A 43 -9.05 -2.16 9.71
N GLY A 44 -10.04 -1.61 9.01
CA GLY A 44 -9.93 -0.34 8.28
C GLY A 44 -9.13 -0.41 6.98
N ILE A 45 -8.91 -1.61 6.43
CA ILE A 45 -8.14 -1.81 5.19
C ILE A 45 -8.74 -1.04 4.00
N GLU A 46 -10.04 -0.79 4.01
CA GLU A 46 -10.77 -0.06 2.98
C GLU A 46 -10.25 1.38 2.83
N LEU A 47 -9.79 2.00 3.92
CA LEU A 47 -9.16 3.34 3.90
C LEU A 47 -7.84 3.33 3.13
N PHE A 48 -7.10 2.23 3.22
CA PHE A 48 -5.81 2.07 2.56
C PHE A 48 -5.94 1.62 1.10
N CYS A 49 -7.07 1.03 0.71
CA CYS A 49 -7.35 0.66 -0.68
C CYS A 49 -7.49 1.89 -1.59
N GLN A 50 -8.04 2.99 -1.07
CA GLN A 50 -8.13 4.29 -1.74
C GLN A 50 -7.63 5.40 -0.80
N PRO A 51 -6.31 5.62 -0.67
CA PRO A 51 -5.75 6.56 0.30
C PRO A 51 -6.15 8.02 0.06
N SER A 52 -6.44 8.39 -1.20
CA SER A 52 -6.99 9.71 -1.57
C SER A 52 -8.51 9.82 -1.45
N GLY A 53 -9.16 8.78 -0.93
CA GLY A 53 -10.62 8.73 -0.78
C GLY A 53 -11.30 7.93 -1.89
N TRP A 54 -12.46 7.37 -1.54
CA TRP A 54 -13.32 6.66 -2.47
C TRP A 54 -14.15 7.68 -3.25
N GLN A 55 -13.90 7.81 -4.55
CA GLN A 55 -14.51 8.82 -5.41
C GLN A 55 -15.02 8.20 -6.71
N LEU A 56 -16.15 8.72 -7.19
CA LEU A 56 -16.64 8.43 -8.54
C LEU A 56 -15.97 9.40 -9.52
N VAL A 57 -15.62 8.91 -10.70
CA VAL A 57 -14.96 9.71 -11.74
C VAL A 57 -15.76 9.66 -13.04
N PRO A 58 -15.76 10.75 -13.84
CA PRO A 58 -16.52 10.81 -15.09
C PRO A 58 -15.85 10.00 -16.23
N GLU A 59 -14.57 9.68 -16.10
CA GLU A 59 -13.80 8.97 -17.12
C GLU A 59 -13.06 7.78 -16.51
N ARG A 60 -13.06 6.65 -17.22
CA ARG A 60 -12.33 5.44 -16.79
C ARG A 60 -10.84 5.73 -16.68
N GLN A 61 -10.30 5.52 -15.48
CA GLN A 61 -8.87 5.67 -15.21
C GLN A 61 -8.11 4.35 -15.46
N PRO A 62 -6.79 4.40 -15.72
CA PRO A 62 -5.97 3.19 -15.81
C PRO A 62 -5.92 2.45 -14.47
N ALA A 63 -5.74 1.14 -14.55
CA ALA A 63 -5.53 0.33 -13.36
C ALA A 63 -4.23 0.75 -12.64
N SER A 64 -4.23 0.70 -11.32
CA SER A 64 -3.10 1.10 -10.49
C SER A 64 -2.77 0.04 -9.45
N PHE A 65 -1.51 0.03 -9.01
CA PHE A 65 -1.04 -0.87 -7.96
C PHE A 65 -0.11 -0.14 -6.99
N PHE A 66 -0.25 -0.45 -5.71
CA PHE A 66 0.68 -0.07 -4.66
C PHE A 66 0.56 -1.03 -3.48
N VAL A 67 1.50 -0.95 -2.53
CA VAL A 67 1.45 -1.73 -1.28
C VAL A 67 1.36 -0.76 -0.11
N ALA A 68 0.23 -0.79 0.60
CA ALA A 68 0.08 -0.14 1.90
C ALA A 68 0.64 -1.04 3.00
N VAL A 69 1.03 -0.45 4.14
CA VAL A 69 1.50 -1.22 5.30
C VAL A 69 0.69 -0.83 6.52
N LEU A 70 0.08 -1.83 7.15
CA LEU A 70 -0.63 -1.69 8.41
C LEU A 70 0.23 -2.31 9.50
N THR A 71 0.46 -1.58 10.59
CA THR A 71 1.23 -2.06 11.73
C THR A 71 0.28 -2.41 12.87
N ASP A 72 0.44 -3.59 13.44
CA ASP A 72 -0.36 -4.03 14.57
C ASP A 72 0.21 -3.55 15.91
N ILE A 73 -0.45 -3.95 17.01
CA ILE A 73 -0.04 -3.59 18.37
C ILE A 73 1.31 -4.19 18.78
N ASN A 74 1.77 -5.25 18.11
CA ASN A 74 3.04 -5.92 18.37
C ASN A 74 4.17 -5.34 17.50
N SER A 75 3.88 -4.29 16.72
CA SER A 75 4.77 -3.71 15.72
C SER A 75 5.05 -4.61 14.50
N ASP A 76 4.25 -5.67 14.32
CA ASP A 76 4.31 -6.50 13.12
C ASP A 76 3.63 -5.79 11.95
N ARG A 77 4.15 -6.03 10.74
CA ARG A 77 3.74 -5.34 9.52
C ARG A 77 2.92 -6.26 8.63
N ASN A 78 1.74 -5.80 8.28
CA ASN A 78 0.85 -6.40 7.29
C ASN A 78 0.93 -5.58 6.00
N TYR A 79 1.50 -6.18 4.96
CA TYR A 79 1.60 -5.62 3.63
C TYR A 79 0.28 -5.86 2.89
N CYS A 80 -0.39 -4.78 2.52
CA CYS A 80 -1.66 -4.78 1.81
C CYS A 80 -1.41 -4.33 0.37
N ALA A 81 -1.15 -5.31 -0.52
CA ALA A 81 -0.99 -5.07 -1.95
C ALA A 81 -2.35 -4.81 -2.57
N CYS A 82 -2.55 -3.60 -3.09
CA CYS A 82 -3.83 -3.13 -3.63
C CYS A 82 -3.71 -2.96 -5.14
N PHE A 83 -4.53 -3.67 -5.90
CA PHE A 83 -4.68 -3.50 -7.35
C PHE A 83 -6.07 -2.91 -7.63
N THR A 84 -6.13 -1.67 -8.10
CA THR A 84 -7.38 -0.94 -8.33
C THR A 84 -7.67 -0.81 -9.81
N PHE A 85 -8.91 -1.07 -10.21
CA PHE A 85 -9.44 -0.83 -11.54
C PHE A 85 -10.82 -0.15 -11.46
N TRP A 86 -11.33 0.32 -12.59
CA TRP A 86 -12.49 1.22 -12.65
C TRP A 86 -13.63 0.64 -13.49
N GLU A 87 -14.75 0.38 -12.84
CA GLU A 87 -15.96 -0.18 -13.44
C GLU A 87 -17.01 0.92 -13.66
N GLY A 88 -17.73 0.84 -14.78
CA GLY A 88 -18.83 1.76 -15.04
C GLY A 88 -20.05 1.39 -14.19
N LEU A 89 -20.72 2.39 -13.63
CA LEU A 89 -21.97 2.18 -12.90
C LEU A 89 -23.16 2.23 -13.86
N ASP A 90 -24.04 1.23 -13.75
CA ASP A 90 -25.29 1.19 -14.53
C ASP A 90 -26.32 2.20 -13.98
N ARG A 91 -27.25 2.65 -14.83
CA ARG A 91 -28.33 3.61 -14.45
C ARG A 91 -29.11 3.21 -13.20
N LEU A 92 -29.34 1.92 -12.99
CA LEU A 92 -30.07 1.41 -11.81
C LEU A 92 -29.27 1.55 -10.51
N GLN A 93 -27.93 1.49 -10.60
CA GLN A 93 -27.04 1.70 -9.44
C GLN A 93 -26.95 3.19 -9.08
N LEU A 94 -26.99 4.05 -10.09
CA LEU A 94 -27.03 5.51 -9.91
C LEU A 94 -28.33 5.98 -9.26
N GLN A 95 -29.47 5.46 -9.71
CA GLN A 95 -30.77 5.79 -9.11
C GLN A 95 -30.86 5.37 -7.63
N LYS A 96 -30.21 4.28 -7.21
CA LYS A 96 -30.11 3.91 -5.79
C LYS A 96 -29.25 4.87 -4.97
N ALA A 97 -28.16 5.35 -5.56
CA ALA A 97 -27.29 6.35 -4.91
C ALA A 97 -28.00 7.69 -4.76
N GLU A 98 -28.80 8.11 -5.75
CA GLU A 98 -29.59 9.35 -5.73
C GLU A 98 -30.85 9.25 -4.85
N ALA A 99 -31.53 8.09 -4.82
CA ALA A 99 -32.72 7.88 -3.97
C ALA A 99 -32.42 7.89 -2.47
N SER A 100 -31.15 7.80 -2.07
CA SER A 100 -30.73 7.98 -0.67
C SER A 100 -30.60 9.46 -0.27
N GLU A 101 -30.73 10.39 -1.21
CA GLU A 101 -30.52 11.84 -1.01
C GLU A 101 -31.84 12.67 -1.00
N VAL A 102 -33.01 12.08 -1.30
CA VAL A 102 -34.26 12.86 -1.47
C VAL A 102 -35.30 12.56 -0.39
N ASP A 103 -35.36 13.42 0.62
CA ASP A 103 -36.59 13.70 1.37
C ASP A 103 -37.56 14.43 0.42
N GLU A 104 -38.82 14.00 0.39
CA GLU A 104 -39.86 14.32 -0.60
C GLU A 104 -39.94 15.79 -1.06
N VAL A 105 -39.58 16.08 -2.33
CA VAL A 105 -40.23 17.15 -3.12
C VAL A 105 -40.26 16.77 -4.61
N ASP A 106 -41.46 16.77 -5.18
CA ASP A 106 -41.78 16.59 -6.60
C ASP A 106 -41.05 17.60 -7.51
N GLU A 107 -40.21 17.14 -8.44
CA GLU A 107 -39.93 17.85 -9.70
C GLU A 107 -39.83 16.87 -10.89
N GLU A 108 -40.41 17.28 -12.01
CA GLU A 108 -40.59 16.51 -13.25
C GLU A 108 -39.26 16.03 -13.88
N PRO A 109 -39.23 14.87 -14.59
CA PRO A 109 -37.99 14.31 -15.09
C PRO A 109 -37.52 15.07 -16.33
N ALA A 110 -36.65 16.05 -16.14
CA ALA A 110 -35.82 16.57 -17.22
C ALA A 110 -34.94 15.42 -17.76
N VAL A 111 -34.89 15.26 -19.08
CA VAL A 111 -34.07 14.24 -19.77
C VAL A 111 -32.60 14.63 -19.64
N VAL A 112 -31.99 14.35 -18.49
CA VAL A 112 -30.55 14.48 -18.28
C VAL A 112 -29.88 13.28 -18.94
N GLN A 113 -29.08 13.52 -19.99
CA GLN A 113 -28.15 12.52 -20.51
C GLN A 113 -27.18 12.16 -19.38
N SER A 114 -27.45 11.05 -18.70
CA SER A 114 -26.65 10.57 -17.58
C SER A 114 -25.23 10.29 -18.10
N ALA A 115 -24.26 11.12 -17.75
CA ALA A 115 -22.86 10.83 -18.03
C ALA A 115 -22.50 9.52 -17.32
N GLN A 116 -21.90 8.58 -18.05
CA GLN A 116 -21.41 7.33 -17.46
C GLN A 116 -20.34 7.68 -16.42
N VAL A 117 -20.54 7.26 -15.17
CA VAL A 117 -19.55 7.42 -14.11
C VAL A 117 -18.90 6.08 -13.77
N PHE A 118 -17.67 6.15 -13.28
CA PHE A 118 -16.86 4.98 -12.95
C PHE A 118 -16.54 4.97 -11.46
N ALA A 119 -16.68 3.79 -10.85
CA ALA A 119 -16.34 3.53 -9.46
C ALA A 119 -15.06 2.68 -9.38
N PRO A 120 -14.20 2.94 -8.38
CA PRO A 120 -13.04 2.11 -8.14
C PRO A 120 -13.46 0.77 -7.52
N LYS A 121 -12.78 -0.30 -7.93
CA LYS A 121 -12.80 -1.63 -7.33
C LYS A 121 -11.36 -2.08 -7.11
N SER A 122 -11.07 -2.55 -5.90
CA SER A 122 -9.71 -2.95 -5.49
C SER A 122 -9.68 -4.43 -5.16
N LEU A 123 -8.77 -5.16 -5.81
CA LEU A 123 -8.33 -6.49 -5.39
C LEU A 123 -7.18 -6.33 -4.42
N VAL A 124 -7.24 -6.99 -3.27
CA VAL A 124 -6.27 -6.76 -2.20
C VAL A 124 -5.71 -8.07 -1.68
N LEU A 125 -4.39 -8.15 -1.55
CA LEU A 125 -3.70 -9.21 -0.82
C LEU A 125 -3.12 -8.66 0.48
N VAL A 126 -3.39 -9.35 1.58
CA VAL A 126 -2.79 -9.09 2.88
C VAL A 126 -1.77 -10.18 3.16
N SER A 127 -0.54 -9.79 3.45
CA SER A 127 0.54 -10.72 3.78
C SER A 127 1.49 -10.14 4.81
N ARG A 128 2.07 -11.01 5.64
CA ARG A 128 3.23 -10.67 6.49
C ARG A 128 4.55 -10.66 5.70
N LEU A 129 4.54 -11.17 4.47
CA LEU A 129 5.71 -11.22 3.59
C LEU A 129 5.72 -10.02 2.64
N ASP A 130 6.91 -9.48 2.36
CA ASP A 130 7.06 -8.29 1.52
C ASP A 130 7.52 -8.65 0.09
N TYR A 131 6.71 -9.44 -0.60
CA TYR A 131 6.93 -9.85 -2.00
C TYR A 131 6.13 -8.98 -2.99
N THR A 132 6.39 -7.67 -2.95
CA THR A 132 5.67 -6.65 -3.73
C THR A 132 5.44 -7.02 -5.21
N GLU A 133 6.50 -7.41 -5.94
CA GLU A 133 6.38 -7.73 -7.38
C GLU A 133 5.61 -9.02 -7.63
N VAL A 134 5.75 -10.03 -6.76
CA VAL A 134 4.97 -11.26 -6.85
C VAL A 134 3.50 -10.93 -6.66
N PHE A 135 3.14 -10.15 -5.65
CA PHE A 135 1.75 -9.75 -5.42
C PHE A 135 1.17 -8.91 -6.56
N ARG A 136 1.97 -8.02 -7.18
CA ARG A 136 1.57 -7.28 -8.38
C ARG A 136 1.17 -8.24 -9.50
N ASN A 137 2.02 -9.22 -9.79
CA ASN A 137 1.76 -10.18 -10.85
C ASN A 137 0.56 -11.08 -10.53
N CYS A 138 0.44 -11.52 -9.28
CA CYS A 138 -0.68 -12.36 -8.83
C CYS A 138 -2.03 -11.64 -8.97
N LEU A 139 -2.11 -10.39 -8.49
CA LEU A 139 -3.32 -9.56 -8.63
C LEU A 139 -3.61 -9.20 -10.08
N GLY A 140 -2.57 -8.94 -10.88
CA GLY A 140 -2.71 -8.75 -12.32
C GLY A 140 -3.29 -9.97 -13.01
N LEU A 141 -2.83 -11.17 -12.67
CA LEU A 141 -3.38 -12.43 -13.20
C LEU A 141 -4.85 -12.62 -12.82
N ILE A 142 -5.21 -12.39 -11.55
CA ILE A 142 -6.59 -12.47 -11.07
C ILE A 142 -7.49 -11.50 -11.85
N TYR A 143 -7.02 -10.26 -12.05
CA TYR A 143 -7.73 -9.27 -12.86
C TYR A 143 -7.89 -9.70 -14.33
N THR A 144 -6.82 -10.22 -14.96
CA THR A 144 -6.87 -10.73 -16.34
C THR A 144 -7.86 -11.89 -16.47
N VAL A 145 -7.84 -12.87 -15.56
CA VAL A 145 -8.80 -13.99 -15.56
C VAL A 145 -10.23 -13.47 -15.44
N HIS A 146 -10.46 -12.47 -14.60
CA HIS A 146 -11.77 -11.85 -14.41
C HIS A 146 -12.27 -11.11 -15.65
N VAL A 147 -11.45 -10.27 -16.27
CA VAL A 147 -11.85 -9.43 -17.41
C VAL A 147 -11.91 -10.21 -18.71
N ASP A 148 -10.93 -11.08 -18.97
CA ASP A 148 -10.83 -11.82 -20.23
C ASP A 148 -11.62 -13.14 -20.20
N SER A 149 -12.26 -13.47 -19.07
CA SER A 149 -13.05 -14.69 -18.89
C SER A 149 -12.28 -15.96 -19.30
N LEU A 150 -11.03 -16.06 -18.82
CA LEU A 150 -10.18 -17.21 -19.12
C LEU A 150 -10.81 -18.51 -18.59
N SER A 151 -10.43 -19.65 -19.16
CA SER A 151 -11.02 -20.96 -18.81
C SER A 151 -10.73 -21.44 -17.39
N VAL A 152 -9.78 -20.81 -16.70
CA VAL A 152 -9.39 -21.18 -15.34
C VAL A 152 -10.31 -20.47 -14.34
N PRO A 153 -10.99 -21.20 -13.42
CA PRO A 153 -11.84 -20.59 -12.41
C PRO A 153 -11.05 -19.66 -11.48
N LEU A 154 -11.59 -18.48 -11.19
CA LEU A 154 -10.93 -17.47 -10.36
C LEU A 154 -10.65 -17.98 -8.95
N GLU A 155 -11.55 -18.78 -8.41
CA GLU A 155 -11.45 -19.43 -7.10
C GLU A 155 -10.25 -20.38 -7.02
N THR A 156 -9.89 -21.02 -8.14
CA THR A 156 -8.69 -21.86 -8.20
C THR A 156 -7.43 -21.02 -8.08
N VAL A 157 -7.38 -19.87 -8.77
CA VAL A 157 -6.24 -18.94 -8.72
C VAL A 157 -6.08 -18.36 -7.30
N VAL A 158 -7.18 -17.87 -6.72
CA VAL A 158 -7.20 -17.33 -5.35
C VAL A 158 -6.88 -18.42 -4.31
N GLY A 159 -7.45 -19.61 -4.45
CA GLY A 159 -7.20 -20.75 -3.57
C GLY A 159 -5.74 -21.21 -3.61
N ASN A 160 -5.15 -21.36 -4.79
CA ASN A 160 -3.73 -21.69 -4.95
C ASN A 160 -2.83 -20.66 -4.27
N LEU A 161 -3.16 -19.37 -4.39
CA LEU A 161 -2.42 -18.31 -3.75
C LEU A 161 -2.52 -18.35 -2.21
N LEU A 162 -3.72 -18.51 -1.65
CA LEU A 162 -3.94 -18.52 -0.19
C LEU A 162 -3.42 -19.80 0.48
N THR A 163 -3.40 -20.92 -0.25
CA THR A 163 -2.82 -22.19 0.22
C THR A 163 -1.31 -22.29 -0.03
N CYS A 164 -0.71 -21.32 -0.72
CA CYS A 164 0.71 -21.31 -1.00
C CYS A 164 1.52 -21.08 0.28
N ILE A 165 2.37 -22.04 0.63
CA ILE A 165 3.26 -21.98 1.78
C ILE A 165 4.70 -21.79 1.32
N ILE A 166 5.34 -20.76 1.87
CA ILE A 166 6.75 -20.43 1.66
C ILE A 166 7.55 -20.92 2.87
N PRO A 167 8.63 -21.70 2.68
CA PRO A 167 9.55 -22.00 3.77
C PRO A 167 10.17 -20.69 4.26
N ILE A 168 10.15 -20.48 5.58
CA ILE A 168 10.86 -19.35 6.19
C ILE A 168 12.32 -19.81 6.22
N ALA A 169 13.23 -19.03 5.64
CA ALA A 169 14.66 -19.31 5.76
C ALA A 169 15.04 -19.39 7.26
N GLY A 170 15.95 -20.30 7.62
CA GLY A 170 16.39 -20.52 9.01
C GLY A 170 16.18 -21.93 9.60
N GLY A 171 15.86 -22.95 8.80
CA GLY A 171 15.59 -24.32 9.29
C GLY A 171 16.64 -25.40 9.03
N SER A 172 17.63 -25.19 8.15
CA SER A 172 18.44 -26.31 7.63
C SER A 172 19.94 -26.07 7.81
N GLN A 173 20.63 -27.10 8.30
CA GLN A 173 22.06 -27.20 8.53
C GLN A 173 22.89 -26.89 7.26
N PRO A 174 24.14 -26.42 7.41
CA PRO A 174 24.99 -26.06 6.28
C PRO A 174 25.29 -27.29 5.42
N GLY A 175 24.84 -27.27 4.18
CA GLY A 175 24.96 -28.37 3.22
C GLY A 175 24.77 -27.84 1.80
N GLN A 176 25.62 -28.27 0.86
CA GLN A 176 25.83 -27.68 -0.48
C GLN A 176 24.63 -27.69 -1.46
N GLU A 177 23.40 -27.96 -1.01
CA GLU A 177 22.15 -27.90 -1.78
C GLU A 177 21.42 -26.52 -1.68
N GLU A 178 21.98 -25.56 -0.95
CA GLU A 178 21.39 -24.25 -0.58
C GLU A 178 20.97 -23.32 -1.74
N ARG A 179 21.46 -23.52 -2.97
CA ARG A 179 21.20 -22.58 -4.08
C ARG A 179 19.89 -22.85 -4.83
N GLU A 180 19.40 -24.08 -4.81
CA GLU A 180 18.09 -24.44 -5.41
C GLU A 180 16.92 -24.22 -4.45
N GLU A 181 17.15 -24.27 -3.12
CA GLU A 181 16.10 -24.02 -2.13
C GLU A 181 15.67 -22.54 -2.02
N SER A 182 16.55 -21.59 -2.39
CA SER A 182 16.27 -20.15 -2.31
C SER A 182 15.30 -19.66 -3.40
N LEU A 183 15.16 -20.38 -4.51
CA LEU A 183 14.30 -20.01 -5.65
C LEU A 183 13.12 -20.96 -5.77
N ARG A 184 11.94 -20.50 -5.42
CA ARG A 184 10.69 -21.26 -5.55
C ARG A 184 9.89 -20.75 -6.73
N THR A 185 9.61 -21.64 -7.68
CA THR A 185 8.60 -21.38 -8.70
C THR A 185 7.21 -21.73 -8.13
N ILE A 186 6.25 -20.83 -8.25
CA ILE A 186 4.84 -21.10 -7.97
C ILE A 186 4.01 -20.82 -9.22
N THR A 187 2.93 -21.57 -9.40
CA THR A 187 1.97 -21.38 -10.50
C THR A 187 0.58 -21.25 -9.88
N LEU A 188 -0.11 -20.16 -10.20
CA LEU A 188 -1.46 -19.94 -9.71
C LEU A 188 -2.54 -20.46 -10.67
N GLY A 189 -2.17 -20.72 -11.93
CA GLY A 189 -3.08 -21.15 -13.00
C GLY A 189 -2.80 -20.39 -14.30
N ALA A 190 -3.61 -20.66 -15.33
CA ALA A 190 -3.60 -19.94 -16.62
C ALA A 190 -2.21 -19.82 -17.31
N GLY A 191 -1.34 -20.83 -17.11
CA GLY A 191 0.01 -20.84 -17.69
C GLY A 191 1.02 -19.92 -17.00
N ASP A 192 0.65 -19.33 -15.85
CA ASP A 192 1.52 -18.42 -15.10
C ASP A 192 2.68 -19.13 -14.40
N ARG A 193 3.78 -18.40 -14.19
CA ARG A 193 4.95 -18.86 -13.46
C ARG A 193 5.57 -17.71 -12.67
N GLN A 194 5.27 -17.63 -11.39
CA GLN A 194 5.94 -16.70 -10.48
C GLN A 194 7.19 -17.33 -9.89
N VAL A 195 8.22 -16.51 -9.69
CA VAL A 195 9.44 -16.92 -9.00
C VAL A 195 9.54 -16.11 -7.71
N ILE A 196 9.57 -16.81 -6.59
CA ILE A 196 9.82 -16.25 -5.26
C ILE A 196 11.25 -16.58 -4.90
N GLN A 197 12.02 -15.55 -4.59
CA GLN A 197 13.34 -15.70 -4.00
C GLN A 197 13.24 -15.43 -2.50
N THR A 198 13.55 -16.42 -1.67
CA THR A 198 13.72 -16.19 -0.23
C THR A 198 15.02 -15.44 0.02
N PRO A 199 15.12 -14.67 1.13
CA PRO A 199 16.39 -14.08 1.53
C PRO A 199 17.52 -15.12 1.49
N ILE A 200 18.67 -14.73 0.93
CA ILE A 200 19.88 -15.58 0.92
C ILE A 200 20.45 -15.68 2.35
N ASP A 201 20.29 -14.60 3.12
CA ASP A 201 20.74 -14.50 4.50
C ASP A 201 19.72 -13.66 5.28
N ASP A 202 19.20 -14.21 6.38
CA ASP A 202 18.24 -13.53 7.27
C ASP A 202 18.90 -12.40 8.08
N SER A 203 20.23 -12.34 8.08
CA SER A 203 20.98 -11.25 8.70
C SER A 203 21.02 -10.00 7.85
N LEU A 204 20.60 -10.01 6.57
CA LEU A 204 20.64 -8.81 5.71
C LEU A 204 19.23 -8.40 5.25
N PRO A 205 18.94 -7.08 5.19
CA PRO A 205 17.65 -6.61 4.72
C PRO A 205 17.52 -6.83 3.20
N VAL A 206 16.47 -7.52 2.78
CA VAL A 206 16.10 -7.59 1.37
C VAL A 206 15.46 -6.27 0.98
N SER A 207 16.22 -5.39 0.33
CA SER A 207 15.74 -4.06 -0.07
C SER A 207 15.29 -3.98 -1.54
N GLY A 208 15.62 -4.97 -2.36
CA GLY A 208 15.34 -4.94 -3.80
C GLY A 208 15.98 -3.71 -4.45
N THR A 209 15.18 -2.91 -5.16
CA THR A 209 15.66 -1.65 -5.73
C THR A 209 15.38 -0.42 -4.86
N SER A 210 14.69 -0.56 -3.72
CA SER A 210 14.18 0.56 -2.91
C SER A 210 15.27 1.54 -2.47
N VAL A 211 16.41 1.04 -1.97
CA VAL A 211 17.56 1.86 -1.58
C VAL A 211 18.13 2.61 -2.79
N ALA A 212 18.37 1.90 -3.90
CA ALA A 212 18.89 2.53 -5.12
C ALA A 212 17.94 3.61 -5.67
N GLN A 213 16.63 3.38 -5.61
CA GLN A 213 15.62 4.36 -6.02
C GLN A 213 15.60 5.57 -5.09
N LEU A 214 15.71 5.37 -3.77
CA LEU A 214 15.78 6.47 -2.80
C LEU A 214 16.98 7.38 -3.09
N PHE A 215 18.17 6.82 -3.30
CA PHE A 215 19.37 7.58 -3.67
C PHE A 215 19.24 8.26 -5.03
N ARG A 216 18.63 7.60 -6.02
CA ARG A 216 18.39 8.17 -7.34
C ARG A 216 17.43 9.36 -7.29
N GLN A 217 16.37 9.24 -6.49
CA GLN A 217 15.32 10.27 -6.39
C GLN A 217 15.76 11.47 -5.58
N LEU A 218 16.49 11.28 -4.48
CA LEU A 218 16.81 12.35 -3.55
C LEU A 218 18.25 12.83 -3.62
N GLY A 219 19.17 12.03 -4.15
CA GLY A 219 20.60 12.28 -4.11
C GLY A 219 21.22 11.94 -2.75
N ILE A 220 22.52 11.68 -2.74
CA ILE A 220 23.27 11.18 -1.58
C ILE A 220 23.11 12.07 -0.34
N ILE A 221 23.26 13.39 -0.48
CA ILE A 221 23.28 14.32 0.65
C ILE A 221 21.94 14.29 1.40
N ASN A 222 20.86 14.33 0.64
CA ASN A 222 19.49 14.30 1.15
C ASN A 222 19.18 12.98 1.86
N VAL A 223 19.60 11.85 1.29
CA VAL A 223 19.44 10.53 1.93
C VAL A 223 20.23 10.45 3.25
N LEU A 224 21.46 10.97 3.29
CA LEU A 224 22.24 11.03 4.52
C LEU A 224 21.57 11.91 5.58
N CYS A 225 20.97 13.04 5.19
CA CYS A 225 20.19 13.86 6.12
C CYS A 225 18.96 13.13 6.67
N LEU A 226 18.24 12.38 5.82
CA LEU A 226 17.11 11.55 6.26
C LEU A 226 17.55 10.42 7.20
N PHE A 227 18.67 9.76 6.88
CA PHE A 227 19.27 8.76 7.75
C PHE A 227 19.60 9.33 9.13
N CYS A 228 20.29 10.48 9.18
CA CYS A 228 20.56 11.17 10.45
C CYS A 228 19.26 11.53 11.17
N ALA A 229 18.25 12.06 10.48
CA ALA A 229 16.97 12.41 11.08
C ALA A 229 16.27 11.18 11.69
N ALA A 230 16.35 10.03 11.03
CA ALA A 230 15.77 8.78 11.52
C ALA A 230 16.53 8.27 12.76
N LEU A 231 17.87 8.31 12.74
CA LEU A 231 18.70 7.92 13.88
C LEU A 231 18.54 8.83 15.11
N THR A 232 18.17 10.09 14.90
CA THR A 232 17.86 11.03 15.98
C THR A 232 16.37 11.14 16.24
N GLU A 233 15.58 10.15 15.82
CA GLU A 233 14.17 10.00 16.16
C GLU A 233 13.30 11.22 15.80
N HIS A 234 13.52 11.83 14.63
CA HIS A 234 12.65 12.90 14.13
C HIS A 234 11.44 12.37 13.36
N LYS A 235 10.40 13.20 13.26
CA LYS A 235 9.29 13.00 12.33
C LYS A 235 9.77 13.18 10.89
N ILE A 236 9.54 12.18 10.06
CA ILE A 236 9.90 12.17 8.65
C ILE A 236 8.63 11.97 7.84
N LEU A 237 8.29 12.97 7.02
CA LEU A 237 7.16 12.92 6.11
C LEU A 237 7.63 12.90 4.66
N PHE A 238 7.33 11.82 3.96
CA PHE A 238 7.47 11.72 2.51
C PHE A 238 6.21 12.22 1.81
N LEU A 239 6.38 13.02 0.76
CA LEU A 239 5.30 13.52 -0.09
C LEU A 239 5.54 13.11 -1.54
N SER A 240 4.52 12.59 -2.20
CA SER A 240 4.60 12.13 -3.60
C SER A 240 3.22 12.02 -4.22
N SER A 241 3.11 12.25 -5.52
CA SER A 241 1.91 11.89 -6.29
C SER A 241 1.79 10.38 -6.53
N SER A 242 2.90 9.63 -6.44
CA SER A 242 2.95 8.18 -6.61
C SER A 242 3.08 7.48 -5.26
N TYR A 243 2.09 6.64 -4.95
CA TYR A 243 2.09 5.78 -3.75
C TYR A 243 3.24 4.78 -3.74
N GLN A 244 3.56 4.16 -4.89
CA GLN A 244 4.69 3.24 -4.99
C GLN A 244 6.00 3.92 -4.57
N ARG A 245 6.25 5.16 -5.02
CA ARG A 245 7.43 5.92 -4.60
C ARG A 245 7.45 6.21 -3.10
N LEU A 246 6.30 6.43 -2.46
CA LEU A 246 6.24 6.60 -1.00
C LEU A 246 6.67 5.31 -0.29
N THR A 247 6.07 4.18 -0.68
CA THR A 247 6.41 2.87 -0.11
C THR A 247 7.89 2.54 -0.30
N ASP A 248 8.42 2.71 -1.51
CA ASP A 248 9.82 2.43 -1.82
C ASP A 248 10.78 3.36 -1.07
N ALA A 249 10.45 4.66 -0.93
CA ALA A 249 11.29 5.60 -0.20
C ALA A 249 11.35 5.28 1.30
N CYS A 250 10.19 5.02 1.91
CA CYS A 250 10.09 4.59 3.30
C CYS A 250 10.86 3.27 3.55
N ARG A 251 10.67 2.27 2.67
CA ARG A 251 11.38 0.98 2.74
C ARG A 251 12.90 1.14 2.55
N GLY A 252 13.32 1.99 1.62
CA GLY A 252 14.73 2.29 1.37
C GLY A 252 15.38 2.91 2.60
N LEU A 253 14.71 3.88 3.26
CA LEU A 253 15.20 4.52 4.47
C LEU A 253 15.33 3.50 5.62
N LEU A 254 14.34 2.63 5.82
CA LEU A 254 14.45 1.57 6.83
C LEU A 254 15.58 0.57 6.52
N SER A 255 15.79 0.25 5.24
CA SER A 255 16.82 -0.71 4.84
C SER A 255 18.23 -0.20 5.13
N ILE A 256 18.49 1.11 4.95
CA ILE A 256 19.80 1.70 5.29
C ILE A 256 20.04 1.84 6.80
N MET A 257 18.99 1.74 7.63
CA MET A 257 19.12 1.76 9.09
C MET A 257 19.60 0.44 9.68
N PHE A 258 19.66 -0.64 8.88
CA PHE A 258 20.16 -1.92 9.33
C PHE A 258 21.56 -1.80 10.00
N PRO A 259 21.81 -2.45 11.16
CA PRO A 259 20.98 -3.44 11.85
C PRO A 259 19.97 -2.87 12.86
N LEU A 260 19.77 -1.55 12.90
CA LEU A 260 18.85 -0.91 13.84
C LEU A 260 17.40 -1.17 13.44
N LYS A 261 16.55 -1.45 14.43
CA LYS A 261 15.11 -1.60 14.24
C LYS A 261 14.40 -0.28 14.53
N TYR A 262 13.60 0.17 13.58
CA TYR A 262 12.71 1.31 13.79
C TYR A 262 11.46 0.86 14.54
N SER A 263 11.24 1.43 15.73
CA SER A 263 10.18 1.00 16.66
C SER A 263 9.04 2.02 16.82
N PHE A 264 9.06 3.11 16.05
CA PHE A 264 8.00 4.12 16.09
C PHE A 264 7.00 3.92 14.94
N THR A 265 6.02 4.82 14.83
CA THR A 265 4.97 4.78 13.81
C THR A 265 5.54 4.75 12.40
N TYR A 266 5.20 3.71 11.64
CA TYR A 266 5.61 3.51 10.26
C TYR A 266 4.39 3.31 9.38
N VAL A 267 4.03 4.33 8.58
CA VAL A 267 2.85 4.28 7.70
C VAL A 267 3.26 4.84 6.32
N PRO A 268 3.80 4.02 5.41
CA PRO A 268 4.34 4.48 4.14
C PRO A 268 3.31 5.17 3.24
N ILE A 269 2.03 4.85 3.42
CA ILE A 269 0.92 5.51 2.75
C ILE A 269 -0.17 5.76 3.80
N LEU A 270 -0.29 7.00 4.25
CA LEU A 270 -1.33 7.44 5.18
C LEU A 270 -2.55 7.92 4.39
N PRO A 271 -3.75 7.33 4.60
CA PRO A 271 -4.99 7.82 4.02
C PRO A 271 -5.35 9.24 4.49
N GLY A 272 -6.03 10.01 3.63
CA GLY A 272 -6.49 11.36 3.95
C GLY A 272 -7.34 11.44 5.22
N LYS A 273 -8.18 10.43 5.45
CA LYS A 273 -9.03 10.33 6.66
C LYS A 273 -8.25 10.18 7.97
N LEU A 274 -6.95 9.89 7.91
CA LEU A 274 -6.09 9.67 9.07
C LEU A 274 -4.98 10.73 9.19
N LEU A 275 -5.10 11.88 8.50
CA LEU A 275 -4.09 12.95 8.54
C LEU A 275 -3.86 13.52 9.96
N GLU A 276 -4.83 13.38 10.88
CA GLU A 276 -4.68 13.77 12.28
C GLU A 276 -3.48 13.11 12.98
N VAL A 277 -3.08 11.91 12.53
CA VAL A 277 -1.91 11.17 13.06
C VAL A 277 -0.60 11.96 12.92
N LEU A 278 -0.52 12.87 11.95
CA LEU A 278 0.67 13.71 11.73
C LEU A 278 0.95 14.68 12.89
N SER A 279 -0.08 15.02 13.66
CA SER A 279 0.02 15.89 14.83
C SER A 279 0.52 15.18 16.08
N THR A 280 0.70 13.85 16.04
CA THR A 280 1.20 13.08 17.19
C THR A 280 2.57 13.59 17.65
N PRO A 281 2.88 13.63 18.96
CA PRO A 281 4.17 14.14 19.44
C PRO A 281 5.32 13.16 19.21
N THR A 282 5.01 11.90 18.92
CA THR A 282 5.99 10.82 18.74
C THR A 282 6.68 10.90 17.38
N PRO A 283 7.91 10.38 17.26
CA PRO A 283 8.57 10.21 15.97
C PRO A 283 7.74 9.33 15.04
N PHE A 284 7.85 9.55 13.73
CA PHE A 284 7.22 8.70 12.73
C PHE A 284 7.98 8.73 11.40
N ILE A 285 7.78 7.70 10.59
CA ILE A 285 8.08 7.69 9.16
C ILE A 285 6.76 7.47 8.45
N ILE A 286 6.25 8.52 7.80
CA ILE A 286 4.95 8.51 7.14
C ILE A 286 5.09 9.00 5.70
N GLY A 287 4.34 8.41 4.77
CA GLY A 287 4.18 8.94 3.43
C GLY A 287 2.75 9.42 3.19
N VAL A 288 2.60 10.58 2.55
CA VAL A 288 1.30 11.20 2.22
C VAL A 288 1.27 11.55 0.74
N ASN A 289 0.10 11.39 0.11
CA ASN A 289 -0.08 11.81 -1.27
C ASN A 289 0.07 13.34 -1.38
N SER A 290 0.75 13.82 -2.42
CA SER A 290 0.94 15.26 -2.65
C SER A 290 -0.36 16.04 -2.82
N PHE A 291 -1.48 15.37 -3.10
CA PHE A 291 -2.82 15.95 -3.06
C PHE A 291 -3.13 16.63 -1.73
N PHE A 292 -2.71 16.06 -0.60
CA PHE A 292 -2.94 16.60 0.76
C PHE A 292 -1.81 17.54 1.22
N ARG A 293 -1.11 18.19 0.30
CA ARG A 293 0.05 19.04 0.64
C ARG A 293 -0.35 20.27 1.45
N SER A 294 -1.55 20.82 1.27
CA SER A 294 -2.05 21.97 2.03
C SER A 294 -2.18 21.64 3.53
N GLU A 295 -2.75 20.48 3.82
CA GLU A 295 -3.08 19.97 5.16
C GLU A 295 -1.83 19.56 5.93
N THR A 296 -0.74 19.26 5.20
CA THR A 296 0.52 18.84 5.80
C THR A 296 1.51 19.97 6.02
N GLN A 297 1.26 21.22 5.58
CA GLN A 297 2.27 22.30 5.64
C GLN A 297 2.58 22.84 7.04
N GLU A 298 1.70 22.62 8.02
CA GLU A 298 1.80 23.23 9.35
C GLU A 298 2.52 22.35 10.39
N LEU A 299 3.09 21.20 9.99
CA LEU A 299 3.71 20.29 10.95
C LEU A 299 5.04 20.85 11.46
N VAL A 300 5.04 21.20 12.74
CA VAL A 300 6.23 21.65 13.46
C VAL A 300 7.21 20.48 13.62
N SER A 301 8.50 20.77 13.47
CA SER A 301 9.60 19.83 13.71
C SER A 301 9.58 18.55 12.84
N CYS A 302 9.02 18.64 11.64
CA CYS A 302 8.99 17.55 10.67
C CYS A 302 10.03 17.77 9.55
N CYS A 303 10.72 16.69 9.17
CA CYS A 303 11.51 16.66 7.94
C CYS A 303 10.60 16.31 6.77
N TYR A 304 10.42 17.24 5.83
CA TYR A 304 9.62 17.02 4.63
C TYR A 304 10.50 16.58 3.48
N CYS A 305 10.10 15.52 2.80
CA CYS A 305 10.77 15.01 1.63
C CYS A 305 9.77 14.84 0.48
N ASN A 306 9.77 15.78 -0.47
CA ASN A 306 8.99 15.66 -1.69
C ASN A 306 9.79 14.87 -2.74
N THR A 307 9.38 13.64 -3.01
CA THR A 307 10.04 12.76 -4.01
C THR A 307 9.61 13.06 -5.44
N THR A 308 8.59 13.90 -5.65
CA THR A 308 8.14 14.32 -6.99
C THR A 308 8.95 15.51 -7.49
N ASP A 309 9.24 16.48 -6.62
CA ASP A 309 10.03 17.68 -6.95
C ASP A 309 11.46 17.65 -6.38
N VAL A 310 11.91 16.48 -5.87
CA VAL A 310 13.27 16.26 -5.33
C VAL A 310 13.67 17.32 -4.29
N THR A 311 12.73 17.73 -3.44
CA THR A 311 12.94 18.81 -2.48
C THR A 311 12.89 18.25 -1.06
N ILE A 312 13.91 18.55 -0.24
CA ILE A 312 13.90 18.26 1.19
C ILE A 312 13.89 19.55 2.00
N LEU A 313 12.90 19.68 2.87
CA LEU A 313 12.87 20.69 3.93
C LEU A 313 13.20 20.01 5.27
N LEU A 314 14.45 20.12 5.70
CA LEU A 314 14.88 19.62 7.00
C LEU A 314 14.44 20.58 8.11
N CYS A 315 13.96 20.00 9.22
CA CYS A 315 13.75 20.74 10.48
C CYS A 315 15.07 21.43 10.90
N VAL A 316 14.96 22.64 11.46
CA VAL A 316 16.10 23.47 11.89
C VAL A 316 17.07 22.70 12.82
N CYS A 317 16.54 21.84 13.68
CA CYS A 317 17.33 21.00 14.59
C CYS A 317 18.25 20.00 13.85
N VAL A 318 17.80 19.45 12.71
CA VAL A 318 18.59 18.53 11.89
C VAL A 318 19.64 19.30 11.08
N LYS A 319 19.30 20.49 10.56
CA LYS A 319 20.26 21.31 9.82
C LYS A 319 21.50 21.66 10.66
N GLN A 320 21.34 22.00 11.94
CA GLN A 320 22.47 22.33 12.81
C GLN A 320 23.40 21.13 13.08
N ARG A 321 22.86 19.91 13.14
CA ARG A 321 23.65 18.69 13.36
C ARG A 321 24.23 18.11 12.06
N ALA A 322 23.53 18.23 10.93
CA ALA A 322 24.02 17.77 9.63
C ALA A 322 25.21 18.60 9.11
N VAL A 323 25.29 19.89 9.46
CA VAL A 323 26.46 20.74 9.15
C VAL A 323 27.74 20.25 9.83
N ILE A 324 27.64 19.50 10.94
CA ILE A 324 28.79 18.91 11.61
C ILE A 324 29.30 17.68 10.83
N VAL A 325 28.41 16.90 10.22
CA VAL A 325 28.78 15.72 9.41
C VAL A 325 29.37 16.12 8.06
N GLN A 326 28.93 17.24 7.46
CA GLN A 326 29.51 17.77 6.21
C GLN A 326 30.89 18.41 6.35
N ARG A 327 31.44 18.49 7.57
CA ARG A 327 32.80 19.00 7.84
C ARG A 327 33.86 17.90 7.99
N PHE A 328 33.49 16.64 7.73
CA PHE A 328 34.40 15.51 7.63
C PHE A 328 34.39 14.95 6.21
#